data_AF-A0A1J4L1Z2-F1
#
_entry.id   AF-A0A1J4L1Z2-F1
#
_cell.length_a   1.000
_cell.length_b   1.000
_cell.length_c   1.000
_cell.angle_alpha   90.00
_cell.angle_beta   90.00
_cell.angle_gamma   90.00
#
_symmetry.space_group_name_H-M   'P 1'
#
loop_
_entity.id
_entity.type
_entity.pdbx_description
1 polymer ?
#
loop_
_entity_poly.entity_id
_entity_poly.type
_entity_poly.pdbx_seq_one_letter_code
_entity_poly.pdbx_strand_id
1 'polypeptide(L)'
;MKQIHEMDDASSIENDFKIAQVLKYQNKTSQSINKFQSVIKSVENIFRQAPEKEIDLNIVPIAIGNLVEIYKGNDELDKALKLLEIQKLFLNKIISMKSNDSNKQDYIKTAEDHRKYTVIDLFDRLNNIFKMPSPKPPESPQKVLNQFLKEKEKQESDMAKENMMKLLEIIEAKKRRYENSRFERWSDWINNNPIAILIFSIAVFGTLLIVIVSMTQVSDQDSLHHRQLKKLSKMKSEVKDEDHIFIKKLTHENQYTKNFDPSKHMPHKFSDAAKMSQAEFEKFQKKIKELPRKVQTTKKSNADEL
;
A
#
# COMPACT_ATOMS: atom_id res chain seq x y z
N MET A 1 24.31 44.02 -16.81
CA MET A 1 25.34 43.98 -15.74
C MET A 1 25.05 43.05 -14.56
N LYS A 2 23.82 42.51 -14.36
CA LYS A 2 23.55 41.54 -13.27
C LYS A 2 24.02 40.09 -13.52
N GLN A 3 24.12 39.65 -14.77
CA GLN A 3 24.48 38.25 -15.10
C GLN A 3 25.95 37.87 -14.79
N ILE A 4 26.87 38.82 -14.72
CA ILE A 4 28.30 38.52 -14.48
C ILE A 4 28.55 38.09 -13.03
N HIS A 5 27.81 38.65 -12.06
CA HIS A 5 27.96 38.25 -10.65
C HIS A 5 27.43 36.83 -10.38
N GLU A 6 26.52 36.29 -11.20
CA GLU A 6 25.87 35.01 -10.92
C GLU A 6 26.75 33.79 -11.21
N MET A 7 27.68 33.90 -12.17
CA MET A 7 28.60 32.80 -12.50
C MET A 7 29.71 32.65 -11.45
N ASP A 8 30.08 33.74 -10.78
CA ASP A 8 31.12 33.74 -9.75
C ASP A 8 30.63 33.04 -8.46
N ASP A 9 29.37 33.23 -8.08
CA ASP A 9 28.84 32.63 -6.84
C ASP A 9 28.71 31.11 -6.92
N ALA A 10 28.19 30.58 -8.03
CA ALA A 10 28.02 29.14 -8.21
C ALA A 10 29.36 28.38 -8.29
N SER A 11 30.32 28.95 -9.04
CA SER A 11 31.67 28.37 -9.16
C SER A 11 32.44 28.39 -7.82
N SER A 12 32.25 29.45 -7.03
CA SER A 12 32.82 29.57 -5.68
C SER A 12 32.28 28.51 -4.72
N ILE A 13 30.96 28.26 -4.73
CA ILE A 13 30.31 27.23 -3.89
C ILE A 13 30.81 25.84 -4.24
N GLU A 14 30.91 25.51 -5.53
CA GLU A 14 31.41 24.20 -5.98
C GLU A 14 32.88 24.00 -5.59
N ASN A 15 33.70 25.05 -5.70
CA ASN A 15 35.10 25.01 -5.26
C ASN A 15 35.22 24.77 -3.75
N ASP A 16 34.47 25.51 -2.93
CA ASP A 16 34.43 25.32 -1.49
C ASP A 16 33.98 23.90 -1.10
N PHE A 17 33.03 23.33 -1.83
CA PHE A 17 32.59 21.96 -1.66
C PHE A 17 33.71 20.95 -1.98
N LYS A 18 34.44 21.12 -3.08
CA LYS A 18 35.61 20.28 -3.42
C LYS A 18 36.71 20.39 -2.38
N ILE A 19 37.00 21.60 -1.89
CA ILE A 19 37.96 21.83 -0.80
C ILE A 19 37.51 21.07 0.47
N ALA A 20 36.22 21.13 0.82
CA ALA A 20 35.67 20.41 1.97
C ALA A 20 35.87 18.89 1.86
N GLN A 21 35.69 18.32 0.66
CA GLN A 21 35.96 16.90 0.39
C GLN A 21 37.43 16.56 0.54
N VAL A 22 38.34 17.36 -0.03
CA VAL A 22 39.79 17.15 0.12
C VAL A 22 40.19 17.18 1.60
N LEU A 23 39.67 18.14 2.37
CA LEU A 23 39.91 18.23 3.81
C LEU A 23 39.40 17.00 4.58
N LYS A 24 38.25 16.44 4.17
CA LYS A 24 37.70 15.19 4.71
C LYS A 24 38.66 14.02 4.46
N TYR A 25 39.14 13.84 3.23
CA TYR A 25 40.10 12.79 2.88
C TYR A 25 41.45 12.94 3.59
N GLN A 26 41.84 14.17 3.92
CA GLN A 26 43.03 14.46 4.73
C GLN A 26 42.83 14.26 6.24
N ASN A 27 41.65 13.78 6.69
CA ASN A 27 41.27 13.67 8.09
C ASN A 27 41.34 15.00 8.87
N LYS A 28 41.22 16.15 8.18
CA LYS A 28 41.12 17.48 8.81
C LYS A 28 39.68 17.79 9.16
N THR A 29 39.13 16.99 10.08
CA THR A 29 37.69 16.90 10.37
C THR A 29 37.05 18.26 10.68
N SER A 30 37.60 19.04 11.60
CA SER A 30 37.03 20.34 11.98
C SER A 30 37.00 21.36 10.84
N GLN A 31 38.05 21.37 9.99
CA GLN A 31 38.11 22.27 8.83
C GLN A 31 37.11 21.84 7.75
N SER A 32 36.98 20.53 7.53
CA SER A 32 36.00 19.96 6.60
C SER A 32 34.56 20.30 7.03
N ILE A 33 34.22 20.16 8.32
CA ILE A 33 32.92 20.55 8.87
C ILE A 33 32.64 22.02 8.59
N ASN A 34 33.56 22.91 8.94
CA ASN A 34 33.40 24.35 8.74
C ASN A 34 33.18 24.69 7.27
N LYS A 35 33.89 24.01 6.35
CA LYS A 35 33.73 24.24 4.91
C LYS A 35 32.41 23.72 4.37
N PHE A 36 31.96 22.52 4.74
CA PHE A 36 30.62 22.05 4.36
C PHE A 36 29.51 22.95 4.91
N GLN A 37 29.64 23.44 6.16
CA GLN A 37 28.69 24.42 6.71
C GLN A 37 28.72 25.74 5.95
N SER A 38 29.90 26.21 5.52
CA SER A 38 30.05 27.42 4.70
C SER A 38 29.32 27.26 3.36
N VAL A 39 29.50 26.13 2.66
CA VAL A 39 28.79 25.81 1.41
C VAL A 39 27.28 25.93 1.60
N ILE A 40 26.75 25.31 2.65
CA ILE A 40 25.31 25.32 2.94
C ILE A 40 24.82 26.74 3.24
N LYS A 41 25.57 27.53 4.03
CA LYS A 41 25.23 28.93 4.34
C LYS A 41 25.27 29.82 3.10
N SER A 42 26.21 29.60 2.19
CA SER A 42 26.27 30.35 0.92
C SER A 42 25.03 30.07 0.08
N VAL A 43 24.63 28.80 -0.06
CA VAL A 43 23.39 28.44 -0.77
C VAL A 43 22.15 29.03 -0.08
N GLU A 44 22.09 28.97 1.25
CA GLU A 44 21.01 29.57 2.04
C GLU A 44 20.92 31.09 1.78
N ASN A 45 22.04 31.80 1.82
CA ASN A 45 22.08 33.24 1.60
C ASN A 45 21.60 33.62 0.20
N ILE A 46 22.05 32.91 -0.84
CA ILE A 46 21.60 33.15 -2.22
C ILE A 46 20.09 32.88 -2.32
N PHE A 47 19.60 31.79 -1.73
CA PHE A 47 18.18 31.45 -1.74
C PHE A 47 17.32 32.49 -1.02
N ARG A 48 17.78 33.04 0.11
CA ARG A 48 17.05 34.09 0.84
C ARG A 48 17.04 35.43 0.11
N GLN A 49 18.11 35.77 -0.60
CA GLN A 49 18.20 37.01 -1.37
C GLN A 49 17.37 36.97 -2.66
N ALA A 50 17.28 35.80 -3.30
CA ALA A 50 16.57 35.63 -4.57
C ALA A 50 15.82 34.28 -4.61
N PRO A 51 14.66 34.15 -3.92
CA PRO A 51 13.93 32.88 -3.83
C PRO A 51 13.32 32.43 -5.17
N GLU A 52 13.14 33.35 -6.12
CA GLU A 52 12.61 33.07 -7.45
C GLU A 52 13.68 32.54 -8.43
N LYS A 53 14.97 32.64 -8.05
CA LYS A 53 16.06 32.20 -8.90
C LYS A 53 16.17 30.67 -8.87
N GLU A 54 16.39 30.08 -10.04
CA GLU A 54 16.71 28.65 -10.15
C GLU A 54 18.11 28.41 -9.57
N ILE A 55 18.14 28.02 -8.30
CA ILE A 55 19.37 27.68 -7.57
C ILE A 55 19.45 26.17 -7.48
N ASP A 56 20.63 25.62 -7.77
CA ASP A 56 20.86 24.19 -7.59
C ASP A 56 20.89 23.81 -6.10
N LEU A 57 19.74 23.38 -5.59
CA LEU A 57 19.60 22.88 -4.22
C LEU A 57 20.19 21.49 -4.02
N ASN A 58 20.61 20.77 -5.07
CA ASN A 58 21.12 19.39 -4.96
C ASN A 58 22.43 19.33 -4.15
N ILE A 59 23.23 20.40 -4.14
CA ILE A 59 24.48 20.44 -3.39
C ILE A 59 24.27 20.40 -1.87
N VAL A 60 23.14 20.90 -1.37
CA VAL A 60 22.81 20.96 0.07
C VAL A 60 22.67 19.56 0.67
N PRO A 61 21.81 18.65 0.19
CA PRO A 61 21.70 17.31 0.75
C PRO A 61 23.01 16.50 0.59
N ILE A 62 23.82 16.76 -0.44
CA ILE A 62 25.13 16.11 -0.59
C ILE A 62 26.11 16.61 0.49
N ALA A 63 26.16 17.91 0.74
CA ALA A 63 26.97 18.49 1.82
C ALA A 63 26.51 17.98 3.20
N ILE A 64 25.20 17.90 3.44
CA ILE A 64 24.65 17.31 4.67
C ILE A 64 25.06 15.85 4.81
N GLY A 65 25.00 15.05 3.74
CA GLY A 65 25.43 13.64 3.78
C GLY A 65 26.91 13.49 4.19
N ASN A 66 27.79 14.36 3.69
CA ASN A 66 29.19 14.36 4.11
C ASN A 66 29.37 14.76 5.58
N LEU A 67 28.59 15.72 6.07
CA LEU A 67 28.57 16.08 7.48
C LEU A 67 28.11 14.91 8.36
N VAL A 68 27.08 14.17 7.95
CA VAL A 68 26.59 12.97 8.65
C VAL A 68 27.70 11.95 8.82
N GLU A 69 28.45 11.65 7.76
CA GLU A 69 29.56 10.70 7.83
C GLU A 69 30.65 11.17 8.81
N ILE A 70 30.97 12.46 8.78
CA ILE A 70 31.94 13.06 9.69
C ILE A 70 31.45 12.96 11.16
N TYR A 71 30.21 13.37 11.44
CA TYR A 71 29.67 13.31 12.80
C TYR A 71 29.52 11.88 13.32
N LYS A 72 29.21 10.93 12.43
CA LYS A 72 29.21 9.50 12.77
C LYS A 72 30.62 9.02 13.14
N GLY A 73 31.65 9.48 12.43
CA GLY A 73 33.05 9.18 12.75
C GLY A 73 33.54 9.79 14.07
N ASN A 74 32.90 10.86 14.53
CA ASN A 74 33.21 11.55 15.79
C ASN A 74 32.32 11.10 16.97
N ASP A 75 31.56 10.01 16.83
CA ASP A 75 30.58 9.53 17.81
C ASP A 75 29.46 10.54 18.18
N GLU A 76 29.24 11.57 17.36
CA GLU A 76 28.14 12.54 17.51
C GLU A 76 26.85 12.04 16.82
N LEU A 77 26.41 10.84 17.21
CA LEU A 77 25.31 10.11 16.56
C LEU A 77 23.98 10.88 16.54
N ASP A 78 23.65 11.59 17.62
CA ASP A 78 22.42 12.39 17.69
C ASP A 78 22.38 13.51 16.64
N LYS A 79 23.51 14.17 16.40
CA LYS A 79 23.61 15.19 15.34
C LYS A 79 23.53 14.53 13.97
N ALA A 80 24.22 13.41 13.77
CA ALA A 80 24.18 12.66 12.52
C ALA A 80 22.76 12.22 12.15
N LEU A 81 21.98 11.70 13.12
CA LEU A 81 20.59 11.29 12.92
C LEU A 81 19.69 12.47 12.54
N LYS A 82 19.77 13.58 13.27
CA LYS A 82 18.96 14.78 12.95
C LYS A 82 19.33 15.37 11.59
N LEU A 83 20.61 15.33 11.21
CA LEU A 83 21.07 15.75 9.89
C LEU A 83 20.52 14.83 8.78
N LEU A 84 20.46 13.51 8.99
CA LEU A 84 19.84 12.57 8.05
C LEU A 84 18.35 12.85 7.85
N GLU A 85 17.62 13.16 8.92
CA GLU A 85 16.22 13.55 8.83
C GLU A 85 16.04 14.80 7.96
N ILE A 86 16.85 15.84 8.18
CA ILE A 86 16.81 17.05 7.37
C ILE A 86 17.24 16.78 5.92
N GLN A 87 18.27 15.95 5.70
CA GLN A 87 18.71 15.56 4.36
C GLN A 87 17.56 14.93 3.56
N LYS A 88 16.81 14.02 4.19
CA LYS A 88 15.63 13.39 3.59
C LYS A 88 14.55 14.42 3.25
N LEU A 89 14.31 15.39 4.13
CA LEU A 89 13.35 16.46 3.87
C LEU A 89 13.75 17.35 2.69
N PHE A 90 15.03 17.71 2.57
CA PHE A 90 15.54 18.44 1.39
C PHE A 90 15.37 17.63 0.10
N LEU A 91 15.73 16.34 0.09
CA LEU A 91 15.55 15.47 -1.08
C LEU A 91 14.08 15.38 -1.50
N ASN A 92 13.17 15.18 -0.55
CA ASN A 92 11.73 15.15 -0.82
C ASN A 92 11.24 16.48 -1.42
N LYS A 93 11.77 17.62 -0.94
CA LYS A 93 11.40 18.93 -1.46
C LYS A 93 11.89 19.14 -2.89
N ILE A 94 13.14 18.77 -3.17
CA ILE A 94 13.74 18.83 -4.51
C ILE A 94 12.94 17.96 -5.50
N ILE A 95 12.58 16.74 -5.10
CA ILE A 95 11.75 15.84 -5.92
C ILE A 95 10.39 16.48 -6.18
N SER A 96 9.76 17.06 -5.16
CA SER A 96 8.46 17.72 -5.28
C SER A 96 8.51 18.91 -6.24
N MET A 97 9.57 19.71 -6.19
CA MET A 97 9.80 20.85 -7.09
C MET A 97 9.95 20.38 -8.55
N LYS A 98 10.73 19.32 -8.81
CA LYS A 98 10.90 18.75 -10.15
C LYS A 98 9.63 18.07 -10.69
N SER A 99 8.80 17.50 -9.82
CA SER A 99 7.57 16.79 -10.23
C SER A 99 6.43 17.71 -10.67
N ASN A 100 6.45 19.00 -10.32
CA ASN A 100 5.44 19.95 -10.79
C ASN A 100 5.52 20.20 -12.31
N ASP A 101 6.62 19.81 -12.97
CA ASP A 101 6.80 19.92 -14.43
C ASP A 101 6.39 18.67 -15.23
N SER A 102 6.02 17.55 -14.57
CA SER A 102 5.62 16.35 -15.31
C SER A 102 4.63 15.48 -14.54
N ASN A 103 3.49 15.18 -15.19
CA ASN A 103 2.42 14.26 -14.79
C ASN A 103 2.90 12.88 -14.27
N LYS A 104 3.40 12.80 -13.03
CA LYS A 104 3.72 11.53 -12.34
C LYS A 104 3.21 11.56 -10.91
N GLN A 105 1.94 11.20 -10.74
CA GLN A 105 1.22 11.18 -9.45
C GLN A 105 1.43 9.92 -8.59
N ASP A 106 2.14 8.89 -9.06
CA ASP A 106 2.02 7.56 -8.44
C ASP A 106 2.95 7.26 -7.24
N TYR A 107 3.88 8.15 -6.86
CA TYR A 107 4.82 7.86 -5.75
C TYR A 107 4.54 8.62 -4.44
N ILE A 108 3.46 9.40 -4.34
CA ILE A 108 3.24 10.33 -3.23
C ILE A 108 1.99 9.96 -2.40
N LYS A 109 2.01 8.81 -1.71
CA LYS A 109 1.04 8.52 -0.62
C LYS A 109 1.64 8.61 0.78
N THR A 110 2.96 8.68 0.90
CA THR A 110 3.69 8.86 2.18
C THR A 110 4.18 10.29 2.42
N ALA A 111 3.91 11.24 1.51
CA ALA A 111 4.44 12.61 1.61
C ALA A 111 3.43 13.67 2.09
N GLU A 112 2.21 13.30 2.51
CA GLU A 112 1.22 14.27 3.00
C GLU A 112 1.71 15.06 4.21
N ASP A 113 2.57 14.46 5.06
CA ASP A 113 3.14 15.17 6.22
C ASP A 113 4.43 15.94 5.89
N HIS A 114 5.09 15.63 4.77
CA HIS A 114 6.36 16.25 4.36
C HIS A 114 6.19 17.50 3.48
N ARG A 115 4.98 17.78 2.97
CA ARG A 115 4.67 18.99 2.21
C ARG A 115 4.60 20.27 3.05
N LYS A 116 4.55 20.14 4.39
CA LYS A 116 4.37 21.28 5.31
C LYS A 116 5.57 22.23 5.38
N TYR A 117 6.79 21.76 5.05
CA TYR A 117 8.00 22.57 5.23
C TYR A 117 8.35 23.37 3.98
N THR A 118 8.61 24.66 4.16
CA THR A 118 9.26 25.50 3.16
C THR A 118 10.76 25.23 3.16
N VAL A 119 11.47 25.58 2.07
CA VAL A 119 12.94 25.42 2.00
C VAL A 119 13.63 26.24 3.10
N ILE A 120 13.08 27.41 3.41
CA ILE A 120 13.58 28.30 4.46
C ILE A 120 13.47 27.62 5.84
N ASP A 121 12.33 26.99 6.14
CA ASP A 121 12.16 26.25 7.40
C ASP A 121 13.19 25.12 7.55
N LEU A 122 13.57 24.47 6.44
CA LEU A 122 14.59 23.43 6.44
C LEU A 122 15.98 23.99 6.76
N PHE A 123 16.33 25.15 6.21
CA PHE A 123 17.58 25.84 6.55
C PHE A 123 17.60 26.29 8.02
N ASP A 124 16.50 26.83 8.54
CA ASP A 124 16.40 27.24 9.95
C ASP A 124 16.57 26.04 10.90
N ARG A 125 15.93 24.91 10.59
CA ARG A 125 16.10 23.67 11.34
C ARG A 125 17.54 23.16 11.29
N LEU A 126 18.17 23.22 10.12
CA LEU A 126 19.55 22.80 9.93
C LEU A 126 20.52 23.66 10.76
N ASN A 127 20.32 24.98 10.75
CA ASN A 127 21.08 25.91 11.56
C ASN A 127 20.89 25.66 13.07
N ASN A 128 19.70 25.23 13.50
CA ASN A 128 19.46 24.82 14.89
C ASN A 128 20.22 23.54 15.26
N ILE A 129 20.35 22.57 14.35
CA ILE A 129 21.18 21.37 14.60
C ILE A 129 22.65 21.75 14.74
N PHE A 130 23.17 22.66 13.91
CA PHE A 130 24.56 23.11 14.01
C PHE A 130 24.89 23.79 15.35
N LYS A 131 23.88 24.38 16.01
CA LYS A 131 24.01 24.99 17.34
C LYS A 131 23.84 24.01 18.49
N MET A 132 23.44 22.75 18.24
CA MET A 132 23.30 21.77 19.31
C MET A 132 24.65 21.51 19.99
N PRO A 133 24.71 21.52 21.32
CA PRO A 133 25.91 21.12 22.03
C PRO A 133 26.25 19.67 21.65
N SER A 134 27.53 19.38 21.45
CA SER A 134 27.98 17.99 21.30
C SER A 134 27.58 17.22 22.55
N PRO A 135 26.98 16.02 22.41
CA PRO A 135 26.56 15.23 23.55
C PRO A 135 27.79 14.99 24.45
N LYS A 136 27.61 15.13 25.76
CA LYS A 136 28.65 14.72 26.70
C LYS A 136 28.89 13.23 26.50
N PRO A 137 30.15 12.76 26.46
CA PRO A 137 30.43 11.34 26.39
C PRO A 137 29.69 10.63 27.55
N PRO A 138 29.04 9.49 27.29
CA PRO A 138 28.27 8.81 28.32
C PRO A 138 29.18 8.45 29.51
N GLU A 139 28.76 8.86 30.71
CA GLU A 139 29.57 8.74 31.93
C GLU A 139 29.89 7.29 32.32
N SER A 140 29.15 6.28 31.82
CA SER A 140 29.57 4.88 31.89
C SER A 140 28.84 3.97 30.88
N PRO A 141 29.48 2.87 30.43
CA PRO A 141 28.85 1.85 29.57
C PRO A 141 27.58 1.23 30.17
N GLN A 142 27.50 1.12 31.51
CA GLN A 142 26.33 0.59 32.20
C GLN A 142 25.11 1.50 32.08
N LYS A 143 25.29 2.83 32.10
CA LYS A 143 24.19 3.77 31.88
C LYS A 143 23.61 3.65 30.47
N VAL A 144 24.47 3.49 29.46
CA VAL A 144 24.07 3.30 28.05
C VAL A 144 23.26 2.02 27.88
N LEU A 145 23.72 0.91 28.48
CA LEU A 145 23.03 -0.38 28.41
C LEU A 145 21.63 -0.30 29.05
N ASN A 146 21.52 0.32 30.22
CA ASN A 146 20.24 0.48 30.91
C ASN A 146 19.28 1.38 30.12
N GLN A 147 19.78 2.46 29.51
CA GLN A 147 18.98 3.31 28.65
C GLN A 147 18.49 2.56 27.42
N PHE A 148 19.36 1.78 26.76
CA PHE A 148 19.00 0.93 25.63
C PHE A 148 17.94 -0.11 25.98
N LEU A 149 18.10 -0.82 27.11
CA LEU A 149 17.13 -1.82 27.56
C LEU A 149 15.75 -1.18 27.82
N LYS A 150 15.73 0.00 28.45
CA LYS A 150 14.50 0.75 28.71
C LYS A 150 13.83 1.26 27.43
N GLU A 151 14.61 1.77 26.48
CA GLU A 151 14.11 2.22 25.17
C GLU A 151 13.55 1.04 24.36
N LYS A 152 14.22 -0.12 24.41
CA LYS A 152 13.78 -1.36 23.77
C LYS A 152 12.47 -1.87 24.36
N GLU A 153 12.36 -1.93 25.68
CA GLU A 153 11.11 -2.35 26.37
C GLU A 153 9.95 -1.40 26.00
N LYS A 154 10.22 -0.10 25.92
CA LYS A 154 9.23 0.89 25.47
C LYS A 154 8.80 0.66 24.02
N GLN A 155 9.74 0.42 23.10
CA GLN A 155 9.42 0.09 21.70
C GLN A 155 8.59 -1.18 21.58
N GLU A 156 8.94 -2.24 22.30
CA GLU A 156 8.18 -3.50 22.30
C GLU A 156 6.77 -3.27 22.83
N SER A 157 6.60 -2.46 23.89
CA SER A 157 5.30 -2.08 24.43
C SER A 157 4.45 -1.30 23.43
N ASP A 158 5.03 -0.31 22.75
CA ASP A 158 4.30 0.53 21.80
C ASP A 158 3.94 -0.24 20.53
N MET A 159 4.83 -1.11 20.05
CA MET A 159 4.55 -2.02 18.94
C MET A 159 3.45 -3.03 19.30
N ALA A 160 3.45 -3.55 20.53
CA ALA A 160 2.38 -4.42 21.01
C ALA A 160 1.03 -3.69 21.07
N LYS A 161 1.00 -2.43 21.53
CA LYS A 161 -0.22 -1.60 21.52
C LYS A 161 -0.72 -1.35 20.10
N GLU A 162 0.16 -0.98 19.17
CA GLU A 162 -0.21 -0.72 17.78
C GLU A 162 -0.78 -1.98 17.11
N ASN A 163 -0.13 -3.13 17.31
CA ASN A 163 -0.63 -4.41 16.81
C ASN A 163 -1.97 -4.79 17.42
N MET A 164 -2.17 -4.54 18.73
CA MET A 164 -3.45 -4.77 19.40
C MET A 164 -4.55 -3.87 18.85
N MET A 165 -4.27 -2.59 18.59
CA MET A 165 -5.20 -1.66 17.95
C MET A 165 -5.60 -2.11 16.54
N LYS A 166 -4.63 -2.56 15.72
CA LYS A 166 -4.92 -3.12 14.39
C LYS A 166 -5.79 -4.37 14.46
N LEU A 167 -5.54 -5.25 15.43
CA LEU A 167 -6.38 -6.44 15.63
C LEU A 167 -7.81 -6.07 16.04
N LEU A 168 -7.97 -5.09 16.94
CA LEU A 168 -9.29 -4.57 17.32
C LEU A 168 -10.02 -3.96 16.12
N GLU A 169 -9.33 -3.18 15.29
CA GLU A 169 -9.90 -2.59 14.07
C GLU A 169 -10.34 -3.68 13.06
N ILE A 170 -9.55 -4.74 12.88
CA ILE A 170 -9.93 -5.89 12.03
C ILE A 170 -11.17 -6.61 12.60
N ILE A 171 -11.24 -6.81 13.91
CA ILE A 171 -12.37 -7.44 14.58
C ILE A 171 -13.62 -6.57 14.42
N GLU A 172 -13.50 -5.26 14.63
CA GLU A 172 -14.61 -4.31 14.47
C GLU A 172 -15.06 -4.22 13.01
N ALA A 173 -14.14 -4.17 12.05
CA ALA A 173 -14.45 -4.19 10.63
C ALA A 173 -15.17 -5.48 10.22
N LYS A 174 -14.74 -6.64 10.75
CA LYS A 174 -15.46 -7.91 10.56
C LYS A 174 -16.86 -7.85 11.16
N LYS A 175 -17.00 -7.34 12.39
CA LYS A 175 -18.31 -7.18 13.04
C LYS A 175 -19.24 -6.27 12.24
N ARG A 176 -18.74 -5.16 11.70
CA ARG A 176 -19.51 -4.26 10.82
C ARG A 176 -19.93 -4.94 9.50
N ARG A 177 -19.07 -5.77 8.91
CA ARG A 177 -19.43 -6.58 7.73
C ARG A 177 -20.55 -7.60 8.06
N TYR A 178 -20.43 -8.28 9.19
CA TYR A 178 -21.47 -9.17 9.70
C TYR A 178 -22.80 -8.47 9.96
N GLU A 179 -22.75 -7.25 10.49
CA GLU A 179 -23.95 -6.45 10.72
C GLU A 179 -24.61 -6.00 9.40
N ASN A 180 -23.85 -5.67 8.36
CA ASN A 180 -24.40 -5.15 7.12
C ASN A 180 -24.69 -6.19 6.02
N SER A 181 -24.09 -7.38 6.04
CA SER A 181 -24.24 -8.37 4.97
C SER A 181 -25.17 -9.53 5.34
N ARG A 182 -26.37 -9.54 4.74
CA ARG A 182 -27.32 -10.68 4.85
C ARG A 182 -26.71 -11.98 4.31
N PHE A 183 -25.83 -11.89 3.31
CA PHE A 183 -25.18 -13.06 2.71
C PHE A 183 -24.15 -13.71 3.64
N GLU A 184 -23.39 -12.92 4.39
CA GLU A 184 -22.43 -13.46 5.37
C GLU A 184 -23.16 -14.18 6.51
N ARG A 185 -24.28 -13.61 6.99
CA ARG A 185 -25.14 -14.28 7.99
C ARG A 185 -25.71 -15.60 7.48
N TRP A 186 -26.09 -15.66 6.19
CA TRP A 186 -26.58 -16.89 5.58
C TRP A 186 -25.47 -17.93 5.39
N SER A 187 -24.28 -17.52 4.93
CA SER A 187 -23.10 -18.40 4.80
C SER A 187 -22.64 -18.94 6.16
N ASP A 188 -22.64 -18.13 7.22
CA ASP A 188 -22.30 -18.59 8.55
C ASP A 188 -23.36 -19.51 9.14
N TRP A 189 -24.65 -19.22 8.90
CA TRP A 189 -25.72 -20.15 9.27
C TRP A 189 -25.56 -21.50 8.56
N ILE A 190 -25.17 -21.49 7.29
CA ILE A 190 -24.86 -22.69 6.52
C ILE A 190 -23.71 -23.48 7.16
N ASN A 191 -22.58 -22.81 7.42
CA ASN A 191 -21.41 -23.45 8.01
C ASN A 191 -21.69 -24.02 9.40
N ASN A 192 -22.54 -23.35 10.19
CA ASN A 192 -22.90 -23.79 11.53
C ASN A 192 -23.97 -24.89 11.57
N ASN A 193 -24.72 -25.12 10.47
CA ASN A 193 -25.81 -26.10 10.42
C ASN A 193 -25.68 -27.07 9.22
N PRO A 194 -24.59 -27.86 9.14
CA PRO A 194 -24.36 -28.77 8.00
C PRO A 194 -25.47 -29.81 7.83
N ILE A 195 -26.07 -30.29 8.93
CA ILE A 195 -27.14 -31.28 8.90
C ILE A 195 -28.43 -30.71 8.28
N ALA A 196 -28.78 -29.45 8.60
CA ALA A 196 -29.98 -28.81 8.06
C ALA A 196 -29.87 -28.64 6.53
N ILE A 197 -28.69 -28.28 6.03
CA ILE A 197 -28.41 -28.20 4.58
C ILE A 197 -28.54 -29.56 3.93
N LEU A 198 -28.03 -30.61 4.58
CA LEU A 198 -28.10 -31.96 4.04
C LEU A 198 -29.56 -32.41 3.88
N ILE A 199 -30.40 -32.18 4.90
CA ILE A 199 -31.84 -32.48 4.85
C ILE A 199 -32.52 -31.66 3.74
N PHE A 200 -32.23 -30.37 3.67
CA PHE A 200 -32.78 -29.49 2.63
C PHE A 200 -32.38 -29.94 1.22
N SER A 201 -31.11 -30.33 1.05
CA SER A 201 -30.58 -30.87 -0.21
C SER A 201 -31.34 -32.14 -0.62
N ILE A 202 -31.50 -33.11 0.28
CA ILE A 202 -32.27 -34.33 0.01
C ILE A 202 -33.72 -34.02 -0.39
N ALA A 203 -34.37 -33.08 0.31
CA ALA A 203 -35.74 -32.67 -0.02
C ALA A 203 -35.82 -32.04 -1.42
N VAL A 204 -34.93 -31.11 -1.75
CA VAL A 204 -34.87 -30.46 -3.07
C VAL A 204 -34.60 -31.49 -4.17
N PHE A 205 -33.58 -32.34 -4.03
CA PHE A 205 -33.28 -33.38 -5.01
C PHE A 205 -34.43 -34.38 -5.16
N GLY A 206 -35.10 -34.74 -4.07
CA GLY A 206 -36.28 -35.61 -4.10
C GLY A 206 -37.42 -35.00 -4.92
N THR A 207 -37.74 -33.72 -4.69
CA THR A 207 -38.77 -33.02 -5.49
C THR A 207 -38.38 -32.88 -6.96
N LEU A 208 -37.11 -32.63 -7.25
CA LEU A 208 -36.60 -32.45 -8.61
C LEU A 208 -36.67 -33.77 -9.40
N LEU A 209 -36.38 -34.91 -8.75
CA LEU A 209 -36.57 -36.23 -9.35
C LEU A 209 -38.03 -36.51 -9.71
N ILE A 210 -38.97 -36.14 -8.84
CA ILE A 210 -40.42 -36.31 -9.14
C ILE A 210 -40.81 -35.49 -10.36
N VAL A 211 -40.33 -34.25 -10.49
CA VAL A 211 -40.59 -33.39 -11.65
C VAL A 211 -40.00 -33.99 -12.94
N ILE A 212 -38.76 -34.49 -12.89
CA ILE A 212 -38.12 -35.12 -14.06
C ILE A 212 -38.91 -36.36 -14.50
N VAL A 213 -39.27 -37.24 -13.56
CA VAL A 213 -40.06 -38.45 -13.87
C VAL A 213 -41.42 -38.07 -14.47
N SER A 214 -42.09 -37.07 -13.89
CA SER A 214 -43.37 -36.59 -14.40
C SER A 214 -43.24 -36.04 -15.83
N MET A 215 -42.18 -35.27 -16.12
CA MET A 215 -41.92 -34.76 -17.47
C MET A 215 -41.65 -35.89 -18.47
N THR A 216 -40.91 -36.93 -18.07
CA THR A 216 -40.64 -38.09 -18.95
C THR A 216 -41.88 -38.92 -19.24
N GLN A 217 -42.81 -39.06 -18.28
CA GLN A 217 -44.07 -39.78 -18.50
C GLN A 217 -45.02 -39.04 -19.43
N VAL A 218 -45.06 -37.70 -19.35
CA VAL A 218 -45.90 -36.88 -20.24
C VAL A 218 -45.42 -36.98 -21.70
N SER A 219 -44.11 -37.07 -21.95
CA SER A 219 -43.58 -37.19 -23.32
C SER A 219 -43.95 -38.50 -24.03
N ASP A 220 -44.15 -39.61 -23.29
CA ASP A 220 -44.55 -40.88 -23.90
C ASP A 220 -46.04 -40.87 -24.30
N GLN A 221 -46.89 -40.18 -23.54
CA GLN A 221 -48.33 -40.10 -23.80
C GLN A 221 -48.66 -39.16 -24.99
N ASP A 222 -47.94 -38.05 -25.13
CA ASP A 222 -48.08 -37.14 -26.27
C ASP A 222 -47.57 -37.75 -27.58
N SER A 223 -46.57 -38.63 -27.53
CA SER A 223 -46.04 -39.31 -28.73
C SER A 223 -47.05 -40.24 -29.40
N LEU A 224 -47.94 -40.86 -28.62
CA LEU A 224 -49.04 -41.71 -29.12
C LEU A 224 -50.16 -40.88 -29.74
N HIS A 225 -50.54 -39.77 -29.11
CA HIS A 225 -51.55 -38.84 -29.64
C HIS A 225 -51.07 -38.17 -30.93
N HIS A 226 -49.80 -37.78 -31.01
CA HIS A 226 -49.21 -37.25 -32.24
C HIS A 226 -49.07 -38.30 -33.34
N ARG A 227 -48.77 -39.58 -33.02
CA ARG A 227 -48.79 -40.67 -34.00
C ARG A 227 -50.20 -40.95 -34.56
N GLN A 228 -51.25 -40.83 -33.75
CA GLN A 228 -52.63 -40.97 -34.24
C GLN A 228 -53.08 -39.77 -35.08
N LEU A 229 -52.74 -38.55 -34.67
CA LEU A 229 -53.02 -37.33 -35.44
C LEU A 229 -52.26 -37.30 -36.77
N LYS A 230 -51.02 -37.80 -36.83
CA LYS A 230 -50.27 -37.94 -38.11
C LYS A 230 -50.89 -38.96 -39.07
N LYS A 231 -51.54 -40.01 -38.57
CA LYS A 231 -52.28 -40.98 -39.41
C LYS A 231 -53.56 -40.35 -39.95
N LEU A 232 -54.29 -39.59 -39.12
CA LEU A 232 -55.47 -38.85 -39.54
C LEU A 232 -55.15 -37.71 -40.50
N SER A 233 -54.02 -37.00 -40.33
CA SER A 233 -53.60 -35.95 -41.26
C SER A 233 -53.13 -36.51 -42.60
N LYS A 234 -52.50 -37.69 -42.64
CA LYS A 234 -52.14 -38.38 -43.90
C LYS A 234 -53.36 -38.88 -44.68
N MET A 235 -54.44 -39.28 -44.00
CA MET A 235 -55.72 -39.60 -44.66
C MET A 235 -56.47 -38.34 -45.14
N LYS A 236 -56.22 -37.17 -44.54
CA LYS A 236 -56.86 -35.90 -44.93
C LYS A 236 -56.07 -35.12 -46.00
N SER A 237 -54.77 -35.42 -46.17
CA SER A 237 -53.90 -34.75 -47.15
C SER A 237 -53.85 -35.45 -48.52
N GLU A 238 -54.64 -36.50 -48.76
CA GLU A 238 -54.78 -37.14 -50.08
C GLU A 238 -56.02 -36.61 -50.86
N VAL A 239 -56.67 -35.53 -50.37
CA VAL A 239 -57.87 -34.93 -51.00
C VAL A 239 -57.75 -33.41 -51.24
N LYS A 240 -56.61 -32.78 -50.96
CA LYS A 240 -56.38 -31.37 -51.34
C LYS A 240 -54.92 -31.11 -51.67
N ASP A 241 -54.46 -31.73 -52.76
CA ASP A 241 -53.36 -31.20 -53.58
C ASP A 241 -54.02 -30.49 -54.76
N GLU A 242 -54.36 -29.22 -54.55
CA GLU A 242 -54.46 -28.15 -55.54
C GLU A 242 -54.80 -26.89 -54.72
N ASP A 243 -54.09 -25.78 -55.00
CA ASP A 243 -54.21 -24.47 -54.37
C ASP A 243 -53.45 -24.22 -53.04
N HIS A 244 -52.12 -24.07 -53.13
CA HIS A 244 -51.43 -23.00 -52.38
C HIS A 244 -50.04 -22.66 -52.97
N ILE A 245 -50.02 -22.32 -54.25
CA ILE A 245 -48.96 -21.48 -54.84
C ILE A 245 -49.51 -20.05 -54.85
N PHE A 246 -49.40 -19.28 -53.76
CA PHE A 246 -49.50 -17.79 -53.87
C PHE A 246 -49.07 -16.94 -52.66
N ILE A 247 -48.54 -17.47 -51.55
CA ILE A 247 -48.11 -16.61 -50.42
C ILE A 247 -46.67 -16.93 -50.02
N LYS A 248 -45.72 -16.54 -50.86
CA LYS A 248 -44.28 -16.48 -50.51
C LYS A 248 -43.64 -15.22 -51.07
N LYS A 249 -44.29 -14.07 -50.87
CA LYS A 249 -43.80 -12.78 -51.33
C LYS A 249 -44.42 -11.61 -50.55
N LEU A 250 -44.19 -11.53 -49.23
CA LEU A 250 -44.40 -10.32 -48.42
C LEU A 250 -43.99 -10.58 -46.96
N THR A 251 -42.69 -10.41 -46.66
CA THR A 251 -42.16 -9.92 -45.38
C THR A 251 -40.65 -9.80 -45.51
N HIS A 252 -40.23 -8.89 -46.38
CA HIS A 252 -39.01 -8.13 -46.16
C HIS A 252 -39.46 -6.83 -45.47
N GLU A 253 -38.58 -6.27 -44.65
CA GLU A 253 -38.61 -4.87 -44.19
C GLU A 253 -39.45 -4.56 -42.95
N ASN A 254 -38.80 -4.56 -41.78
CA ASN A 254 -38.66 -3.39 -40.90
C ASN A 254 -38.25 -3.79 -39.47
N GLN A 255 -37.01 -3.50 -39.07
CA GLN A 255 -36.70 -2.45 -38.07
C GLN A 255 -35.24 -2.53 -37.60
N TYR A 256 -34.51 -1.48 -37.98
CA TYR A 256 -33.34 -0.99 -37.28
C TYR A 256 -33.74 -0.44 -35.91
N THR A 257 -32.99 -0.77 -34.85
CA THR A 257 -32.48 0.22 -33.88
C THR A 257 -31.26 -0.32 -33.12
N LYS A 258 -30.19 0.47 -33.20
CA LYS A 258 -29.10 0.73 -32.22
C LYS A 258 -29.16 0.02 -30.86
N ASN A 259 -28.00 -0.47 -30.42
CA ASN A 259 -27.33 -0.20 -29.12
C ASN A 259 -25.93 -0.88 -29.15
N PHE A 260 -24.86 -0.16 -29.49
CA PHE A 260 -23.84 0.39 -28.58
C PHE A 260 -23.33 -0.62 -27.52
N ASP A 261 -22.15 -1.19 -27.76
CA ASP A 261 -21.43 -2.11 -26.86
C ASP A 261 -20.15 -1.42 -26.35
N PRO A 262 -20.08 -0.99 -25.07
CA PRO A 262 -18.92 -0.32 -24.51
C PRO A 262 -17.94 -1.26 -23.76
N SER A 263 -18.00 -2.60 -23.88
CA SER A 263 -17.19 -3.50 -23.02
C SER A 263 -15.99 -4.18 -23.68
N LYS A 264 -15.37 -3.60 -24.71
CA LYS A 264 -14.05 -4.05 -25.20
C LYS A 264 -12.97 -3.05 -24.82
N HIS A 265 -12.46 -3.17 -23.59
CA HIS A 265 -11.04 -2.98 -23.22
C HIS A 265 -10.91 -3.00 -21.69
N MET A 266 -10.58 -4.16 -21.12
CA MET A 266 -9.84 -4.23 -19.85
C MET A 266 -8.78 -5.33 -19.97
N PRO A 267 -7.48 -5.02 -19.74
CA PRO A 267 -6.47 -6.04 -19.52
C PRO A 267 -6.57 -6.55 -18.08
N HIS A 268 -7.07 -7.77 -17.89
CA HIS A 268 -6.86 -8.50 -16.64
C HIS A 268 -5.39 -8.90 -16.52
N LYS A 269 -4.64 -8.19 -15.68
CA LYS A 269 -3.40 -8.69 -15.07
C LYS A 269 -3.33 -8.25 -13.61
N PHE A 270 -3.94 -9.01 -12.72
CA PHE A 270 -3.56 -9.10 -11.30
C PHE A 270 -4.09 -10.42 -10.74
N SER A 271 -3.34 -11.50 -10.94
CA SER A 271 -3.57 -12.75 -10.23
C SER A 271 -2.25 -13.46 -9.94
N ASP A 272 -1.31 -12.76 -9.29
CA ASP A 272 -0.15 -13.39 -8.64
C ASP A 272 0.01 -12.83 -7.23
N ALA A 273 -1.09 -12.73 -6.49
CA ALA A 273 -0.99 -12.78 -5.03
C ALA A 273 -0.78 -14.25 -4.67
N ALA A 274 0.46 -14.61 -4.37
CA ALA A 274 0.85 -15.94 -3.92
C ALA A 274 -0.09 -16.39 -2.79
N LYS A 275 -1.00 -17.31 -3.12
CA LYS A 275 -1.83 -17.99 -2.13
C LYS A 275 -0.88 -18.82 -1.28
N MET A 276 -0.58 -18.31 -0.08
CA MET A 276 0.14 -19.05 0.96
C MET A 276 -0.51 -20.44 1.07
N SER A 277 0.27 -21.49 0.89
CA SER A 277 -0.29 -22.84 0.86
C SER A 277 -0.88 -23.18 2.23
N GLN A 278 -1.88 -24.04 2.28
CA GLN A 278 -2.50 -24.47 3.54
C GLN A 278 -1.47 -25.03 4.53
N ALA A 279 -0.40 -25.67 4.02
CA ALA A 279 0.72 -26.15 4.82
C ALA A 279 1.59 -25.02 5.42
N GLU A 280 1.74 -23.89 4.72
CA GLU A 280 2.43 -22.70 5.24
C GLU A 280 1.60 -22.00 6.32
N PHE A 281 0.28 -21.96 6.15
CA PHE A 281 -0.63 -21.41 7.15
C PHE A 281 -0.66 -22.26 8.44
N GLU A 282 -0.65 -23.59 8.33
CA GLU A 282 -0.55 -24.49 9.49
C GLU A 282 0.80 -24.37 10.20
N LYS A 283 1.91 -24.29 9.46
CA LYS A 283 3.23 -24.00 10.04
C LYS A 283 3.25 -22.68 10.81
N PHE A 284 2.59 -21.64 10.28
CA PHE A 284 2.45 -20.36 10.95
C PHE A 284 1.64 -20.45 12.25
N GLN A 285 0.49 -21.14 12.23
CA GLN A 285 -0.32 -21.35 13.43
C GLN A 285 0.42 -22.13 14.52
N LYS A 286 1.19 -23.17 14.13
CA LYS A 286 1.97 -23.96 15.06
C LYS A 286 3.09 -23.14 15.69
N LYS A 287 3.77 -22.29 14.91
CA LYS A 287 4.82 -21.37 15.38
C LYS A 287 4.29 -20.30 16.33
N ILE A 288 3.05 -19.83 16.15
CA ILE A 288 2.39 -18.92 17.11
C ILE A 288 2.06 -19.63 18.44
N LYS A 289 1.63 -20.90 18.40
CA LYS A 289 1.35 -21.67 19.61
C LYS A 289 2.61 -22.07 20.39
N GLU A 290 3.74 -22.20 19.71
CA GLU A 290 5.05 -22.54 20.30
C GLU A 290 5.82 -21.33 20.86
N LEU A 291 5.37 -20.09 20.62
CA LEU A 291 5.94 -18.91 21.28
C LEU A 291 5.73 -19.03 22.80
N PRO A 292 6.80 -19.03 23.61
CA PRO A 292 6.68 -19.30 25.04
C PRO A 292 5.88 -18.20 25.74
N ARG A 293 4.83 -18.60 26.48
CA ARG A 293 4.12 -17.79 27.49
C ARG A 293 5.02 -17.39 28.66
N LYS A 294 6.22 -16.84 28.42
CA LYS A 294 7.19 -16.45 29.45
C LYS A 294 7.09 -14.99 29.89
N VAL A 295 6.07 -14.24 29.47
CA VAL A 295 5.90 -12.82 29.83
C VAL A 295 4.83 -12.59 30.92
N GLN A 296 4.27 -13.64 31.55
CA GLN A 296 3.22 -13.46 32.58
C GLN A 296 3.56 -13.86 34.02
N THR A 297 4.77 -14.33 34.34
CA THR A 297 5.07 -14.79 35.72
C THR A 297 6.06 -13.97 36.53
N THR A 298 6.67 -12.90 36.02
CA THR A 298 7.60 -12.06 36.81
C THR A 298 6.96 -10.96 37.66
N LYS A 299 5.62 -10.88 37.76
CA LYS A 299 4.94 -9.87 38.61
C LYS A 299 4.48 -10.36 40.00
N LYS A 300 4.85 -11.58 40.42
CA LYS A 300 4.36 -12.14 41.71
C LYS A 300 5.41 -12.50 42.77
N SER A 301 6.71 -12.21 42.58
CA SER A 301 7.73 -12.55 43.60
C SER A 301 8.33 -11.38 44.38
N ASN A 302 7.84 -10.14 44.23
CA ASN A 302 8.36 -8.98 44.98
C ASN A 302 7.32 -8.38 45.95
N ALA A 303 6.36 -9.17 46.43
CA ALA A 303 5.34 -8.72 47.39
C ALA A 303 5.52 -9.27 48.82
N ASP A 304 6.51 -10.14 49.06
CA ASP A 304 6.69 -10.79 50.38
C ASP A 304 8.03 -10.43 51.07
N GLU A 305 8.72 -9.38 50.63
CA GLU A 305 9.83 -8.76 51.39
C GLU A 305 9.60 -7.26 51.52
N LEU A 306 8.64 -6.88 52.36
CA LEU A 306 8.54 -5.58 53.03
C LEU A 306 7.78 -5.76 54.35
#